data_AF-A0A5J4RGV2-F1
#
_entry.id   AF-A0A5J4RGV2-F1
#
_cell.length_a   1.000
_cell.length_b   1.000
_cell.length_c   1.000
_cell.angle_alpha   90.00
_cell.angle_beta   90.00
_cell.angle_gamma   90.00
#
_symmetry.space_group_name_H-M   'P 1'
#
loop_
_entity.id
_entity.type
_entity.pdbx_description
1 polymer ?
#
loop_
_entity_poly.entity_id
_entity_poly.type
_entity_poly.pdbx_seq_one_letter_code
_entity_poly.pdbx_strand_id
1 'polypeptide(L)'
;MGWLIFCVIIMIIVVSLVKSEDTQTRKTIVKKDNHEKLQQEEERIKEEREKEELRILEEKEKAVFEQYKDCQTLDIGVVGIFYRSATTKDIIPYLNIDDQIKLTKEPTNPHDTSAVKVMYGRNKLGYIPAIQSEEITQMIDEKKIKKVIVKTAGIARAWSWEEGDVYLNITIFYK
;
A
#
# COMPACT_ATOMS: atom_id res chain seq x y z
N MET A 1 -55.15 -32.01 -49.48
CA MET A 1 -55.16 -30.61 -48.98
C MET A 1 -54.55 -30.46 -47.57
N GLY A 2 -54.78 -31.38 -46.62
CA GLY A 2 -54.24 -31.22 -45.24
C GLY A 2 -52.71 -31.30 -45.07
N TRP A 3 -52.00 -32.00 -45.96
CA TRP A 3 -50.54 -32.20 -45.83
C TRP A 3 -49.72 -30.92 -46.11
N LEU A 4 -50.19 -30.07 -47.04
CA LEU A 4 -49.56 -28.78 -47.34
C LEU A 4 -49.64 -27.81 -46.15
N ILE A 5 -50.77 -27.81 -45.43
CA ILE A 5 -50.98 -26.96 -44.26
C ILE A 5 -50.05 -27.39 -43.11
N PHE A 6 -49.87 -28.70 -42.94
CA PHE A 6 -48.97 -29.26 -41.92
C PHE A 6 -47.49 -28.89 -42.16
N CYS A 7 -47.03 -28.95 -43.40
CA CYS A 7 -45.67 -28.54 -43.76
C CYS A 7 -45.41 -27.04 -43.50
N VAL A 8 -46.40 -26.18 -43.79
CA VAL A 8 -46.28 -24.73 -43.54
C VAL A 8 -46.21 -24.43 -42.04
N ILE A 9 -47.00 -25.11 -41.21
CA ILE A 9 -46.98 -24.92 -39.75
C ILE A 9 -45.63 -25.34 -39.16
N ILE A 10 -45.09 -26.49 -39.59
CA ILE A 10 -43.75 -26.94 -39.15
C ILE A 10 -42.69 -25.92 -39.55
N MET A 11 -42.74 -25.39 -40.78
CA MET A 11 -41.78 -24.41 -41.26
C MET A 11 -41.80 -23.12 -40.44
N ILE A 12 -43.00 -22.64 -40.05
CA ILE A 12 -43.16 -21.45 -39.19
C ILE A 12 -42.60 -21.71 -37.78
N ILE A 13 -42.83 -22.89 -37.22
CA ILE A 13 -42.30 -23.28 -35.90
C ILE A 13 -40.76 -23.33 -35.94
N VAL A 14 -40.18 -23.94 -36.97
CA VAL A 14 -38.71 -24.01 -37.13
C VAL A 14 -38.11 -22.61 -37.27
N VAL A 15 -38.69 -21.74 -38.10
CA VAL A 15 -38.23 -20.34 -38.25
C VAL A 15 -38.34 -19.56 -36.93
N SER A 16 -39.39 -19.82 -36.15
CA SER A 16 -39.59 -19.16 -34.85
C SER A 16 -38.60 -19.65 -33.79
N LEU A 17 -38.27 -20.95 -33.79
CA LEU A 17 -37.25 -21.53 -32.90
C LEU A 17 -35.85 -21.03 -33.22
N VAL A 18 -35.47 -20.99 -34.51
CA VAL A 18 -34.17 -20.44 -34.96
C VAL A 18 -34.03 -18.96 -34.58
N LYS A 19 -35.07 -18.15 -34.77
CA LYS A 19 -35.06 -16.73 -34.33
C LYS A 19 -34.94 -16.59 -32.81
N SER A 20 -35.52 -17.50 -32.03
CA SER A 20 -35.45 -17.49 -30.57
C SER A 20 -34.04 -17.76 -30.05
N GLU A 21 -33.37 -18.78 -30.59
CA GLU A 21 -31.97 -19.10 -30.23
C GLU A 21 -31.00 -17.98 -30.58
N ASP A 22 -31.16 -17.37 -31.76
CA ASP A 22 -30.32 -16.26 -32.22
C ASP A 22 -30.50 -15.01 -31.33
N THR A 23 -31.73 -14.78 -30.84
CA THR A 23 -32.04 -13.69 -29.91
C THR A 23 -31.48 -13.92 -28.51
N GLN A 24 -31.53 -15.16 -28.00
CA GLN A 24 -30.90 -15.50 -26.73
C GLN A 24 -29.38 -15.40 -26.80
N THR A 25 -28.79 -15.87 -27.90
CA THR A 25 -27.35 -15.78 -28.15
C THR A 25 -26.87 -14.33 -28.21
N ARG A 26 -27.56 -13.45 -28.95
CA ARG A 26 -27.27 -12.01 -28.96
C ARG A 26 -27.38 -11.37 -27.56
N LYS A 27 -28.41 -11.70 -26.78
CA LYS A 27 -28.57 -11.18 -25.41
C LYS A 27 -27.42 -11.59 -24.50
N THR A 28 -26.94 -12.83 -24.61
CA THR A 28 -25.81 -13.34 -23.83
C THR A 28 -24.50 -12.66 -24.25
N ILE A 29 -24.26 -12.48 -25.55
CA ILE A 29 -23.08 -11.77 -26.08
C ILE A 29 -23.08 -10.31 -25.60
N VAL A 30 -24.20 -9.60 -25.71
CA VAL A 30 -24.32 -8.20 -25.25
C VAL A 30 -24.12 -8.09 -23.73
N LYS A 31 -24.63 -9.04 -22.94
CA LYS A 31 -24.38 -9.07 -21.48
C LYS A 31 -22.90 -9.29 -21.16
N LYS A 32 -22.24 -10.19 -21.89
CA LYS A 32 -20.80 -10.48 -21.72
C LYS A 32 -19.94 -9.27 -22.10
N ASP A 33 -20.20 -8.65 -23.25
CA ASP A 33 -19.51 -7.44 -23.72
C ASP A 33 -19.70 -6.26 -22.75
N ASN A 34 -20.90 -6.07 -22.22
CA ASN A 34 -21.14 -5.05 -21.19
C ASN A 34 -20.39 -5.34 -19.88
N HIS A 35 -20.27 -6.61 -19.48
CA HIS A 35 -19.52 -6.98 -18.27
C HIS A 35 -18.01 -6.77 -18.45
N GLU A 36 -17.46 -7.15 -19.60
CA GLU A 36 -16.04 -6.92 -19.94
C GLU A 36 -15.72 -5.42 -20.00
N LYS A 37 -16.60 -4.60 -20.59
CA LYS A 37 -16.45 -3.13 -20.60
C LYS A 37 -16.49 -2.53 -19.19
N LEU A 38 -17.35 -3.05 -18.32
CA LEU A 38 -17.43 -2.59 -16.93
C LEU A 38 -16.16 -2.93 -16.15
N GLN A 39 -15.63 -4.16 -16.31
CA GLN A 39 -14.37 -4.57 -15.68
C GLN A 39 -13.19 -3.71 -16.14
N GLN A 40 -13.09 -3.48 -17.46
CA GLN A 40 -12.04 -2.61 -18.02
C GLN A 40 -12.14 -1.18 -17.47
N GLU A 41 -13.36 -0.65 -17.32
CA GLU A 41 -13.55 0.68 -16.76
C GLU A 41 -13.20 0.74 -15.26
N GLU A 42 -13.56 -0.28 -14.48
CA GLU A 42 -13.18 -0.38 -13.07
C GLU A 42 -11.66 -0.45 -12.89
N GLU A 43 -10.97 -1.22 -13.73
CA GLU A 43 -9.51 -1.30 -13.77
C GLU A 43 -8.88 0.05 -14.13
N ARG A 44 -9.39 0.73 -15.17
CA ARG A 44 -8.94 2.07 -15.55
C ARG A 44 -9.11 3.09 -14.42
N ILE A 45 -10.28 3.12 -13.78
CA ILE A 45 -10.55 4.01 -12.64
C ILE A 45 -9.60 3.70 -11.48
N LYS A 46 -9.32 2.41 -11.23
CA LYS A 46 -8.38 2.01 -10.19
C LYS A 46 -6.96 2.49 -10.50
N GLU A 47 -6.47 2.29 -11.72
CA GLU A 47 -5.16 2.77 -12.15
C GLU A 47 -5.03 4.30 -12.09
N GLU A 48 -6.07 5.03 -12.48
CA GLU A 48 -6.12 6.49 -12.40
C GLU A 48 -6.04 6.98 -10.94
N ARG A 49 -6.74 6.30 -10.01
CA ARG A 49 -6.63 6.60 -8.58
C ARG A 49 -5.24 6.34 -8.02
N GLU A 50 -4.65 5.18 -8.33
CA GLU A 50 -3.30 4.83 -7.88
C GLU A 50 -2.24 5.82 -8.38
N LYS A 51 -2.36 6.26 -9.64
CA LYS A 51 -1.48 7.30 -10.22
C LYS A 51 -1.63 8.65 -9.51
N GLU A 52 -2.86 9.04 -9.19
CA GLU A 52 -3.11 10.30 -8.49
C GLU A 52 -2.60 10.26 -7.05
N GLU A 53 -2.81 9.15 -6.33
CA GLU A 53 -2.24 8.94 -5.00
C GLU A 53 -0.71 9.02 -5.02
N LEU A 54 -0.07 8.40 -6.02
CA LEU A 54 1.38 8.46 -6.21
C LEU A 54 1.85 9.90 -6.48
N ARG A 55 1.14 10.65 -7.32
CA ARG A 55 1.47 12.06 -7.60
C ARG A 55 1.40 12.93 -6.36
N ILE A 56 0.33 12.78 -5.56
CA ILE A 56 0.17 13.47 -4.28
C ILE A 56 1.30 13.10 -3.31
N LEU A 57 1.70 11.84 -3.30
CA LEU A 57 2.79 11.35 -2.46
C LEU A 57 4.13 11.98 -2.83
N GLU A 58 4.46 12.02 -4.12
CA GLU A 58 5.67 12.67 -4.64
C GLU A 58 5.70 14.17 -4.33
N GLU A 59 4.56 14.87 -4.46
CA GLU A 59 4.46 16.29 -4.14
C GLU A 59 4.70 16.55 -2.64
N LYS A 60 4.14 15.71 -1.76
CA LYS A 60 4.38 15.79 -0.31
C LYS A 60 5.84 15.54 0.03
N GLU A 61 6.44 14.49 -0.53
CA GLU A 61 7.85 14.19 -0.32
C GLU A 61 8.72 15.37 -0.75
N LYS A 62 8.51 15.91 -1.96
CA LYS A 62 9.22 17.10 -2.45
C LYS A 62 9.08 18.29 -1.52
N ALA A 63 7.88 18.57 -1.01
CA ALA A 63 7.65 19.68 -0.09
C ALA A 63 8.45 19.53 1.21
N VAL A 64 8.52 18.32 1.76
CA VAL A 64 9.31 18.04 2.97
C VAL A 64 10.81 18.17 2.70
N PHE A 65 11.30 17.62 1.58
CA PHE A 65 12.71 17.73 1.21
C PHE A 65 13.13 19.18 0.92
N GLU A 66 12.27 19.98 0.29
CA GLU A 66 12.53 21.41 0.07
C GLU A 66 12.61 22.17 1.40
N GLN A 67 11.74 21.84 2.37
CA GLN A 67 11.76 22.44 3.71
C GLN A 67 13.08 22.15 4.45
N TYR A 68 13.68 20.98 4.24
CA TYR A 68 14.92 20.54 4.89
C TYR A 68 16.12 20.44 3.94
N LYS A 69 16.12 21.19 2.82
CA LYS A 69 17.14 21.10 1.77
C LYS A 69 18.58 21.36 2.22
N ASP A 70 18.75 22.13 3.29
CA ASP A 70 20.07 22.45 3.88
C ASP A 70 20.50 21.42 4.94
N CYS A 71 19.77 20.32 5.08
CA CYS A 71 20.11 19.22 5.99
C CYS A 71 20.69 18.03 5.22
N GLN A 72 21.57 17.29 5.87
CA GLN A 72 21.93 15.95 5.45
C GLN A 72 20.79 14.98 5.80
N THR A 73 20.69 13.88 5.05
CA THR A 73 19.67 12.84 5.25
C THR A 73 20.30 11.49 5.49
N LEU A 74 19.75 10.75 6.45
CA LEU A 74 20.11 9.36 6.72
C LEU A 74 18.85 8.50 6.79
N ASP A 75 18.79 7.47 5.95
CA ASP A 75 17.69 6.52 5.94
C ASP A 75 18.01 5.31 6.81
N ILE A 76 17.07 4.92 7.66
CA ILE A 76 17.22 3.82 8.60
C ILE A 76 16.02 2.89 8.54
N GLY A 77 16.30 1.60 8.34
CA GLY A 77 15.34 0.53 8.54
C GLY A 77 15.16 0.24 10.03
N VAL A 78 13.93 0.36 10.53
CA VAL A 78 13.60 0.14 11.94
C VAL A 78 13.60 -1.36 12.24
N VAL A 79 14.32 -1.78 13.28
CA VAL A 79 14.44 -3.19 13.67
C VAL A 79 13.65 -3.52 14.93
N GLY A 80 13.43 -4.81 15.17
CA GLY A 80 12.73 -5.31 16.36
C GLY A 80 11.21 -5.14 16.33
N ILE A 81 10.65 -4.79 15.16
CA ILE A 81 9.20 -4.67 14.91
C ILE A 81 8.47 -5.99 15.20
N PHE A 82 9.08 -7.11 14.77
CA PHE A 82 8.54 -8.46 14.98
C PHE A 82 8.14 -8.74 16.44
N TYR A 83 8.93 -8.24 17.40
CA TYR A 83 8.71 -8.43 18.84
C TYR A 83 7.77 -7.41 19.48
N ARG A 84 7.09 -6.57 18.69
CA ARG A 84 6.14 -5.57 19.22
C ARG A 84 4.73 -6.16 19.30
N SER A 85 3.88 -5.46 20.06
CA SER A 85 2.48 -5.83 20.23
C SER A 85 1.72 -5.88 18.90
N ALA A 86 0.65 -6.66 18.83
CA ALA A 86 -0.23 -6.71 17.66
C ALA A 86 -0.69 -5.29 17.26
N THR A 87 -1.17 -4.50 18.21
CA THR A 87 -1.57 -3.10 17.99
C THR A 87 -0.47 -2.24 17.38
N THR A 88 0.80 -2.46 17.76
CA THR A 88 1.93 -1.75 17.16
C THR A 88 2.18 -2.19 15.72
N LYS A 89 2.06 -3.49 15.45
CA LYS A 89 2.21 -4.03 14.09
C LYS A 89 1.06 -3.59 13.18
N ASP A 90 -0.14 -3.43 13.72
CA ASP A 90 -1.32 -2.98 12.98
C ASP A 90 -1.23 -1.51 12.57
N ILE A 91 -0.56 -0.65 13.34
CA ILE A 91 -0.49 0.79 13.02
C ILE A 91 0.55 1.11 11.94
N ILE A 92 1.65 0.35 11.87
CA ILE A 92 2.80 0.66 11.00
C ILE A 92 2.39 0.71 9.51
N PRO A 93 1.61 -0.24 8.95
CA PRO A 93 1.20 -0.22 7.55
C PRO A 93 0.38 1.00 7.12
N TYR A 94 -0.17 1.75 8.08
CA TYR A 94 -1.00 2.93 7.82
C TYR A 94 -0.28 4.24 8.12
N LEU A 95 1.02 4.19 8.47
CA LEU A 95 1.82 5.39 8.60
C LEU A 95 2.04 6.01 7.22
N ASN A 96 1.83 7.32 7.14
CA ASN A 96 2.00 8.08 5.92
C ASN A 96 3.43 8.63 5.85
N ILE A 97 3.90 8.90 4.63
CA ILE A 97 5.10 9.72 4.44
C ILE A 97 4.88 11.07 5.13
N ASP A 98 5.94 11.58 5.76
CA ASP A 98 5.97 12.77 6.63
C ASP A 98 5.40 12.58 8.05
N ASP A 99 4.84 11.40 8.39
CA ASP A 99 4.47 11.13 9.77
C ASP A 99 5.68 11.29 10.69
N GLN A 100 5.53 12.13 11.71
CA GLN A 100 6.64 12.50 12.57
C GLN A 100 6.99 11.37 13.54
N ILE A 101 8.26 11.01 13.55
CA ILE A 101 8.83 10.00 14.43
C ILE A 101 9.65 10.67 15.52
N LYS A 102 9.60 10.11 16.73
CA LYS A 102 10.44 10.53 17.85
C LYS A 102 11.48 9.45 18.15
N LEU A 103 12.73 9.87 18.23
CA LEU A 103 13.83 9.04 18.70
C LEU A 103 14.05 9.28 20.20
N THR A 104 14.17 8.22 20.98
CA THR A 104 14.36 8.31 22.43
C THR A 104 15.44 7.34 22.88
N LYS A 105 16.53 7.87 23.45
CA LYS A 105 17.62 7.06 24.00
C LYS A 105 17.12 6.15 25.13
N GLU A 106 17.69 4.95 25.23
CA GLU A 106 17.44 3.97 26.27
C GLU A 106 18.77 3.46 26.86
N PRO A 107 19.50 4.32 27.60
CA PRO A 107 20.85 3.99 28.08
C PRO A 107 20.90 2.86 29.10
N THR A 108 19.76 2.51 29.69
CA THR A 108 19.62 1.40 30.63
C THR A 108 19.25 0.08 29.94
N ASN A 109 19.29 0.02 28.62
CA ASN A 109 19.03 -1.22 27.90
C ASN A 109 20.17 -2.23 28.19
N PRO A 110 19.85 -3.45 28.65
CA PRO A 110 20.86 -4.42 29.08
C PRO A 110 21.69 -5.00 27.93
N HIS A 111 21.26 -4.82 26.67
CA HIS A 111 21.94 -5.36 25.49
C HIS A 111 22.79 -4.32 24.76
N ASP A 112 22.38 -3.06 24.78
CA ASP A 112 23.03 -1.96 24.05
C ASP A 112 22.82 -0.63 24.81
N THR A 113 23.86 -0.10 25.44
CA THR A 113 23.78 1.17 26.19
C THR A 113 23.56 2.39 25.30
N SER A 114 23.70 2.24 23.98
CA SER A 114 23.42 3.28 22.98
C SER A 114 22.05 3.10 22.32
N ALA A 115 21.24 2.14 22.78
CA ALA A 115 19.96 1.82 22.14
C ALA A 115 19.05 3.04 22.00
N VAL A 116 18.50 3.23 20.79
CA VAL A 116 17.56 4.32 20.50
C VAL A 116 16.21 3.76 20.08
N LYS A 117 15.17 4.06 20.86
CA LYS A 117 13.78 3.69 20.57
C LYS A 117 13.21 4.56 19.46
N VAL A 118 12.51 3.91 18.53
CA VAL A 118 11.69 4.57 17.50
C VAL A 118 10.25 4.62 18.00
N MET A 119 9.73 5.84 18.18
CA MET A 119 8.43 6.08 18.79
C MET A 119 7.50 6.84 17.83
N TYR A 120 6.24 6.41 17.74
CA TYR A 120 5.14 7.16 17.12
C TYR A 120 4.05 7.41 18.15
N GLY A 121 3.86 8.67 18.52
CA GLY A 121 3.07 9.05 19.69
C GLY A 121 3.58 8.36 20.96
N ARG A 122 2.76 7.47 21.54
CA ARG A 122 3.13 6.65 22.72
C ARG A 122 3.58 5.23 22.36
N ASN A 123 3.50 4.84 21.09
CA ASN A 123 3.80 3.50 20.63
C ASN A 123 5.29 3.37 20.29
N LYS A 124 5.94 2.36 20.88
CA LYS A 124 7.30 1.97 20.52
C LYS A 124 7.24 1.04 19.31
N LEU A 125 7.62 1.55 18.15
CA LEU A 125 7.59 0.83 16.88
C LEU A 125 8.77 -0.15 16.75
N GLY A 126 9.91 0.19 17.35
CA GLY A 126 11.11 -0.62 17.28
C GLY A 126 12.32 0.13 17.78
N TYR A 127 13.48 -0.18 17.19
CA TYR A 127 14.76 0.42 17.50
C TYR A 127 15.50 0.85 16.23
N ILE A 128 16.41 1.81 16.41
CA ILE A 128 17.52 2.01 15.49
C ILE A 128 18.41 0.75 15.55
N PRO A 129 18.94 0.24 14.43
CA PRO A 129 19.82 -0.91 14.48
C PRO A 129 21.10 -0.59 15.26
N ALA A 130 21.62 -1.59 15.98
CA ALA A 130 22.73 -1.42 16.92
C ALA A 130 23.98 -0.77 16.28
N ILE A 131 24.25 -1.07 15.00
CA ILE A 131 25.40 -0.52 14.27
C ILE A 131 25.30 1.00 14.04
N GLN A 132 24.10 1.58 14.04
CA GLN A 132 23.89 3.04 13.97
C GLN A 132 23.54 3.68 15.33
N SER A 133 23.22 2.89 16.37
CA SER A 133 22.75 3.39 17.68
C SER A 133 23.68 4.43 18.31
N GLU A 134 25.00 4.20 18.26
CA GLU A 134 26.00 5.10 18.86
C GLU A 134 26.04 6.46 18.15
N GLU A 135 26.12 6.44 16.81
CA GLU A 135 26.13 7.66 16.00
C GLU A 135 24.84 8.46 16.21
N ILE A 136 23.68 7.80 16.18
CA ILE A 136 22.39 8.47 16.41
C ILE A 136 22.28 9.02 17.82
N THR A 137 22.79 8.30 18.83
CA THR A 137 22.85 8.80 20.22
C THR A 137 23.67 10.09 20.30
N GLN A 138 24.84 10.13 19.66
CA GLN A 138 25.67 11.34 19.60
C GLN A 138 24.94 12.48 18.88
N MET A 139 24.28 12.22 17.75
CA MET A 139 23.50 13.24 17.04
C MET A 139 22.35 13.82 17.89
N ILE A 140 21.73 12.99 18.75
CA ILE A 140 20.70 13.43 19.70
C ILE A 140 21.33 14.36 20.76
N ASP A 141 22.45 13.96 21.35
CA ASP A 141 23.14 14.74 22.40
C ASP A 141 23.63 16.09 21.89
N GLU A 142 24.16 16.10 20.67
CA GLU A 142 24.64 17.32 19.99
C GLU A 142 23.50 18.15 19.38
N LYS A 143 22.24 17.71 19.48
CA LYS A 143 21.05 18.37 18.91
C LYS A 143 21.17 18.62 17.39
N LYS A 144 21.85 17.71 16.69
CA LYS A 144 22.06 17.74 15.25
C LYS A 144 20.80 17.35 14.48
N ILE A 145 20.02 16.42 15.00
CA ILE A 145 18.76 15.97 14.40
C ILE A 145 17.74 17.12 14.37
N LYS A 146 17.24 17.43 13.18
CA LYS A 146 16.23 18.49 12.95
C LYS A 146 14.83 17.92 12.77
N LYS A 147 14.71 16.78 12.10
CA LYS A 147 13.42 16.10 11.87
C LYS A 147 13.66 14.61 11.63
N VAL A 148 12.69 13.79 12.03
CA VAL A 148 12.63 12.37 11.68
C VAL A 148 11.22 12.08 11.20
N ILE A 149 11.12 11.47 10.02
CA ILE A 149 9.84 11.14 9.39
C ILE A 149 9.82 9.70 8.93
N VAL A 150 8.61 9.18 8.71
CA VAL A 150 8.41 7.95 7.94
C VAL A 150 8.78 8.20 6.48
N LYS A 151 9.62 7.32 5.94
CA LYS A 151 9.95 7.26 4.51
C LYS A 151 9.06 6.26 3.80
N THR A 152 9.00 5.03 4.31
CA THR A 152 8.13 3.97 3.81
C THR A 152 7.70 3.06 4.95
N ALA A 153 6.48 2.54 4.87
CA ALA A 153 5.96 1.57 5.82
C ALA A 153 5.00 0.62 5.09
N GLY A 154 4.88 -0.61 5.58
CA GLY A 154 3.99 -1.57 4.95
C GLY A 154 4.15 -2.99 5.44
N ILE A 155 3.58 -3.91 4.66
CA ILE A 155 3.64 -5.35 4.88
C ILE A 155 4.36 -5.97 3.69
N ALA A 156 5.56 -6.51 3.92
CA ALA A 156 6.32 -7.27 2.92
C ALA A 156 5.77 -8.70 2.86
N ARG A 157 5.32 -9.13 1.68
CA ARG A 157 4.76 -10.46 1.47
C ARG A 157 5.27 -11.03 0.15
N ALA A 158 5.66 -12.30 0.13
CA ALA A 158 6.08 -12.97 -1.10
C ALA A 158 4.86 -13.31 -1.98
N TRP A 159 3.74 -13.66 -1.35
CA TRP A 159 2.47 -13.96 -2.00
C TRP A 159 1.29 -13.26 -1.30
N SER A 160 0.18 -13.09 -2.00
CA SER A 160 -0.98 -12.34 -1.50
C SER A 160 -1.72 -13.01 -0.32
N TRP A 161 -1.56 -14.33 -0.17
CA TRP A 161 -2.21 -15.15 0.85
C TRP A 161 -1.33 -15.43 2.08
N GLU A 162 -0.09 -14.96 2.10
CA GLU A 162 0.83 -15.17 3.23
C GLU A 162 0.73 -14.04 4.27
N GLU A 163 0.97 -14.41 5.53
CA GLU A 163 1.21 -13.43 6.58
C GLU A 163 2.56 -12.76 6.30
N GLY A 164 2.53 -11.45 6.02
CA GLY A 164 3.71 -10.70 5.66
C GLY A 164 4.41 -10.04 6.85
N ASP A 165 5.68 -9.75 6.68
CA ASP A 165 6.47 -9.04 7.69
C ASP A 165 6.26 -7.54 7.59
N VAL A 166 5.93 -6.93 8.73
CA VAL A 166 5.78 -5.48 8.83
C VAL A 166 7.15 -4.81 8.78
N TYR A 167 7.29 -3.83 7.91
CA TYR A 167 8.52 -3.04 7.77
C TYR A 167 8.25 -1.54 7.94
N LEU A 168 9.30 -0.83 8.35
CA LEU A 168 9.30 0.62 8.50
C LEU A 168 10.70 1.16 8.21
N ASN A 169 10.79 2.13 7.30
CA ASN A 169 11.97 2.93 7.06
C ASN A 169 11.67 4.39 7.43
N ILE A 170 12.64 5.02 8.08
CA ILE A 170 12.56 6.44 8.49
C ILE A 170 13.70 7.21 7.83
N THR A 171 13.48 8.51 7.61
CA THR A 171 14.52 9.46 7.19
C THR A 171 14.79 10.42 8.33
N ILE A 172 16.07 10.55 8.68
CA ILE A 172 16.59 11.50 9.67
C ILE A 172 17.22 12.67 8.91
N PHE A 173 16.71 13.88 9.14
CA PHE A 173 17.32 15.12 8.68
C PHE A 173 18.19 15.70 9.79
N TYR A 174 19.47 15.94 9.51
CA TYR A 174 20.45 16.40 10.50
C TYR A 174 21.43 17.44 9.92
N LYS A 175 22.13 18.16 10.81
CA LYS A 175 23.19 19.13 10.46
C LYS A 175 24.49 18.81 11.17
#